data_AF-A0A6I7NBF0-F1
#
_entry.id   AF-A0A6I7NBF0-F1
#
_cell.length_a   1.000
_cell.length_b   1.000
_cell.length_c   1.000
_cell.angle_alpha   90.00
_cell.angle_beta   90.00
_cell.angle_gamma   90.00
#
_symmetry.space_group_name_H-M   'P 1'
#
loop_
_entity.id
_entity.type
_entity.pdbx_description
1 polymer ?
#
loop_
_entity_poly.entity_id
_entity_poly.type
_entity_poly.pdbx_seq_one_letter_code
_entity_poly.pdbx_strand_id
1 'polypeptide(L)' 'CQLALQWEEKLSFTLDDKLTVKRLRFEDVLRDAADEAAGDDMASQLDASFAIMANTLESLLPLLGTAFGGEDQPQGI' A
#
# COMPACT_ATOMS: atom_id res chain seq x y z
N CYS A 1 -3.49 -6.34 20.26
CA CYS A 1 -2.62 -5.13 20.28
C CYS A 1 -2.76 -4.40 18.93
N GLN A 2 -2.53 -3.09 18.85
CA GLN A 2 -2.53 -2.34 17.57
C GLN A 2 -1.29 -1.45 17.48
N LEU A 3 -0.68 -1.40 16.29
CA LEU A 3 0.50 -0.59 16.01
C LEU A 3 0.21 0.35 14.84
N ALA A 4 0.38 1.66 15.05
CA ALA A 4 0.34 2.63 13.97
C ALA A 4 1.72 2.70 13.32
N LEU A 5 1.76 2.61 11.99
CA LEU A 5 2.96 2.57 11.19
C LEU A 5 2.87 3.61 10.07
N GLN A 6 4.00 4.21 9.75
CA GLN A 6 4.18 5.05 8.57
C GLN A 6 5.38 4.52 7.79
N TRP A 7 5.20 4.37 6.48
CA TRP A 7 6.21 3.79 5.60
C TRP A 7 6.65 4.81 4.56
N GLU A 8 7.94 5.15 4.60
CA GLU A 8 8.64 6.01 3.61
C GLU A 8 7.94 7.32 3.25
N GLU A 9 7.16 7.91 4.17
CA GLU A 9 6.32 9.09 3.90
C GLU A 9 5.29 8.89 2.76
N LYS A 10 5.12 7.66 2.30
CA LYS A 10 4.23 7.26 1.18
C LYS A 10 2.85 6.85 1.66
N LEU A 11 2.78 6.11 2.76
CA LEU A 11 1.50 5.67 3.33
C LEU A 11 1.59 5.47 4.84
N SER A 12 0.43 5.54 5.49
CA SER A 12 0.23 5.24 6.90
C SER A 12 -0.90 4.23 7.10
N PHE A 13 -0.77 3.37 8.12
CA PHE A 13 -1.77 2.36 8.45
C PHE A 13 -1.64 1.90 9.91
N THR A 14 -2.66 1.20 10.39
CA THR A 14 -2.65 0.48 11.66
C THR A 14 -2.58 -1.02 11.38
N LEU A 15 -1.66 -1.72 12.02
CA LEU A 15 -1.56 -3.18 11.99
C LEU A 15 -2.01 -3.76 13.33
N ASP A 16 -2.79 -4.84 13.31
CA ASP A 16 -3.11 -5.60 14.52
C ASP A 16 -2.34 -6.92 14.64
N ASP A 17 -2.55 -7.63 15.75
CA ASP A 17 -1.89 -8.89 16.07
C ASP A 17 -2.24 -10.06 15.14
N LYS A 18 -3.22 -9.88 14.25
CA LYS A 18 -3.59 -10.84 13.21
C LYS A 18 -3.08 -10.42 11.83
N LEU A 19 -2.12 -9.48 11.78
CA LEU A 19 -1.61 -8.87 10.54
C LEU A 19 -2.70 -8.18 9.71
N THR A 20 -3.79 -7.73 10.34
CA THR A 20 -4.84 -6.99 9.63
C THR A 20 -4.41 -5.55 9.42
N VAL A 21 -4.31 -5.13 8.17
CA VAL A 21 -4.09 -3.73 7.79
C VAL A 21 -5.41 -2.95 7.92
N LYS A 22 -5.42 -1.90 8.75
CA LYS A 22 -6.57 -1.03 9.01
C LYS A 22 -6.19 0.43 8.81
N ARG A 23 -7.18 1.27 8.47
CA ARG A 23 -6.98 2.72 8.28
C ARG A 23 -5.83 3.04 7.30
N LEU A 24 -5.73 2.27 6.22
CA LEU A 24 -4.74 2.54 5.18
C LEU A 24 -5.01 3.92 4.55
N ARG A 25 -3.99 4.75 4.55
CA ARG A 25 -4.00 6.09 3.95
C ARG A 25 -2.74 6.22 3.09
N PHE A 26 -2.93 6.59 1.84
CA PHE A 26 -1.85 7.07 0.99
C PHE A 26 -1.63 8.55 1.26
N GLU A 27 -0.38 8.93 1.46
CA GLU A 27 0.02 10.31 1.76
C GLU A 27 -0.02 11.17 0.49
N ASP A 28 0.01 12.49 0.68
CA ASP A 28 -0.19 13.46 -0.40
C ASP A 28 0.85 13.33 -1.52
N VAL A 29 2.09 12.95 -1.20
CA VAL A 29 3.14 12.69 -2.21
C VAL A 29 2.73 11.67 -3.28
N LEU A 30 1.96 10.64 -2.92
CA LEU A 30 1.49 9.65 -3.89
C LEU A 30 0.23 10.11 -4.63
N ARG A 31 -0.58 10.98 -4.00
CA ARG A 31 -1.78 11.55 -4.61
C ARG A 31 -1.39 12.58 -5.67
N ASP A 32 -0.47 13.47 -5.33
CA ASP A 32 0.08 14.47 -6.24
C ASP A 32 0.73 13.77 -7.45
N ALA A 33 1.49 12.69 -7.22
CA ALA A 33 2.07 11.90 -8.31
C ALA A 33 1.02 11.23 -9.22
N ALA A 34 -0.12 10.81 -8.65
CA ALA A 34 -1.23 10.26 -9.43
C ALA A 34 -1.96 11.33 -10.24
N ASP A 35 -2.16 12.51 -9.66
CA ASP A 35 -2.77 13.65 -10.34
C ASP A 35 -1.88 14.15 -11.49
N GLU A 36 -0.56 14.18 -11.32
CA GLU A 36 0.41 14.51 -12.38
C GLU A 36 0.44 13.47 -13.51
N ALA A 37 0.18 12.19 -13.19
CA ALA A 37 0.18 11.09 -14.16
C ALA A 37 -1.19 10.91 -14.86
N ALA A 38 -2.25 11.50 -14.32
CA ALA A 38 -3.61 11.36 -14.83
C ALA A 38 -3.88 12.25 -16.05
N GLY A 39 -4.83 11.84 -16.88
CA GLY A 39 -5.40 12.66 -17.94
C GLY A 39 -6.63 13.45 -17.44
N ASP A 40 -7.32 14.10 -18.39
CA ASP A 40 -8.44 15.00 -18.08
C ASP A 40 -9.76 14.27 -17.74
N ASP A 41 -9.80 12.93 -17.89
CA ASP A 41 -11.00 12.14 -17.64
C ASP A 41 -10.89 11.28 -16.37
N MET A 42 -12.06 10.96 -15.80
CA MET A 42 -12.17 10.19 -14.56
C MET A 42 -11.57 8.78 -14.67
N ALA A 43 -11.61 8.17 -15.86
CA ALA A 43 -11.08 6.82 -16.05
C ALA A 43 -9.55 6.84 -15.94
N SER A 44 -8.92 7.83 -16.56
CA SER A 44 -7.47 8.04 -16.48
C SER A 44 -6.99 8.38 -15.06
N GLN A 45 -7.76 9.16 -14.29
CA GLN A 45 -7.46 9.45 -12.89
C GLN A 45 -7.50 8.19 -12.02
N LEU A 46 -8.51 7.34 -12.24
CA LEU A 46 -8.62 6.07 -11.55
C LEU A 46 -7.46 5.14 -11.90
N ASP A 47 -7.13 5.01 -13.19
CA ASP A 47 -6.04 4.15 -13.66
C ASP A 47 -4.69 4.59 -13.08
N ALA A 48 -4.37 5.89 -13.12
CA ALA A 48 -3.14 6.44 -12.57
C ALA A 48 -3.06 6.22 -11.05
N SER A 49 -4.13 6.55 -10.32
CA SER A 49 -4.22 6.35 -8.87
C SER A 49 -4.06 4.88 -8.49
N PHE A 50 -4.77 3.99 -9.18
CA PHE A 50 -4.73 2.56 -8.92
C PHE A 50 -3.35 1.98 -9.19
N ALA A 51 -2.72 2.31 -10.32
CA ALA A 51 -1.40 1.83 -10.67
C ALA A 51 -0.34 2.24 -9.63
N ILE A 52 -0.34 3.51 -9.22
CA ILE A 52 0.61 4.02 -8.21
C ILE A 52 0.37 3.37 -6.85
N MET A 53 -0.88 3.27 -6.40
CA MET A 53 -1.22 2.63 -5.14
C MET A 53 -0.88 1.14 -5.13
N ALA A 54 -1.14 0.42 -6.23
CA ALA A 54 -0.82 -0.99 -6.38
C ALA A 54 0.68 -1.25 -6.32
N ASN A 55 1.49 -0.49 -7.08
CA ASN A 55 2.96 -0.61 -7.06
C ASN A 55 3.55 -0.29 -5.67
N THR A 56 2.93 0.66 -4.98
CA THR A 56 3.31 1.01 -3.60
C THR A 56 3.06 -0.15 -2.64
N LEU A 57 1.92 -0.83 -2.77
CA LEU A 57 1.61 -2.02 -1.96
C LEU A 57 2.49 -3.22 -2.34
N GLU A 58 2.77 -3.42 -3.62
CA GLU A 58 3.69 -4.45 -4.11
C GLU A 58 5.08 -4.33 -3.45
N SER A 59 5.53 -3.11 -3.23
CA SER A 59 6.79 -2.83 -2.52
C SER A 59 6.70 -3.06 -1.01
N LEU A 60 5.55 -2.75 -0.39
CA LEU A 60 5.35 -2.87 1.06
C LEU A 60 5.15 -4.31 1.53
N LEU A 61 4.37 -5.12 0.80
CA LEU A 61 3.94 -6.44 1.24
C LEU A 61 5.12 -7.40 1.54
N PRO A 62 6.15 -7.53 0.68
CA PRO A 62 7.30 -8.38 0.97
C PRO A 62 8.11 -7.93 2.20
N LEU A 63 8.17 -6.61 2.44
CA LEU A 63 8.84 -6.04 3.60
C LEU A 63 8.09 -6.37 4.88
N LEU A 64 6.76 -6.29 4.87
CA LEU A 64 5.94 -6.74 5.99
C LEU A 64 6.11 -8.25 6.23
N GLY A 65 6.01 -9.07 5.20
CA GLY A 65 6.26 -10.51 5.30
C GLY A 65 7.62 -10.81 5.95
N THR A 66 8.68 -10.17 5.46
CA THR A 66 10.03 -10.32 6.02
C THR A 66 10.12 -9.86 7.47
N ALA A 67 9.53 -8.70 7.80
CA ALA A 67 9.57 -8.14 9.15
C ALA A 67 8.87 -9.02 10.20
N PHE A 68 7.87 -9.81 9.79
CA PHE A 68 7.12 -10.73 10.66
C PHE A 68 7.60 -12.19 10.61
N GLY A 69 8.76 -12.46 9.99
CA GLY A 69 9.39 -13.78 10.01
C GLY A 69 9.18 -14.62 8.75
N GLY A 70 8.68 -14.01 7.66
CA GLY A 70 8.42 -14.66 6.38
C GLY A 70 6.95 -15.02 6.18
N GLU A 71 6.54 -15.18 4.92
CA GLU A 71 5.21 -15.65 4.56
C GLU A 71 5.21 -17.17 4.37
N ASP A 72 4.21 -17.87 4.89
CA ASP A 72 4.00 -19.29 4.59
C ASP A 72 3.49 -19.39 3.15
N GLN A 73 4.36 -19.81 2.24
CA GLN A 73 3.99 -19.93 0.84
C GLN A 73 3.00 -21.09 0.73
N PRO A 74 1.74 -20.86 0.33
CA PRO A 74 0.76 -21.93 0.25
C PRO A 74 1.31 -22.98 -0.72
N GLN A 75 1.53 -24.19 -0.19
CA GLN A 75 1.92 -25.32 -1.00
C GLN A 75 0.75 -25.59 -1.95
N GLY A 76 0.93 -25.23 -3.22
CA GLY A 76 -0.05 -25.47 -4.26
C GLY A 76 -0.46 -26.94 -4.29
N ILE A 77 -1.75 -27.19 -4.52
CA ILE A 77 -2.28 -28.52 -4.81
C ILE A 77 -1.73 -29.07 -6.13
#